data_AF-K0RPR3-F1
#
_entry.id   AF-K0RPR3-F1
#
_cell.length_a   1.000
_cell.length_b   1.000
_cell.length_c   1.000
_cell.angle_alpha   90.00
_cell.angle_beta   90.00
_cell.angle_gamma   90.00
#
_symmetry.space_group_name_H-M   'P 1'
#
loop_
_entity.id
_entity.type
_entity.pdbx_description
1 polymer ?
#
loop_
_entity_poly.entity_id
_entity_poly.type
_entity_poly.pdbx_seq_one_letter_code
_entity_poly.pdbx_strand_id
1 'polypeptide(L)'
;MLSNLPLVFFISSRAWAFSQHKCSVSKIHVRRSSQTASIAESEELASPVKSSDNKGLPWATHALLFSSFTDGILENTEAADFLRKALVDTLLSERIAANEDSVSASARFSPCNGPDVNLLNMLDTLDDVIIRGRSLFDGEAADDELHKWVEEAIDMLQLTSSEDHHLTLRVLYIPTAMYALNPQSTNTPGKQRQRARADGKKRRTQLIDYLRTLFPNNNLHILATTLDLDDGSLKQPVGSDNSSMFPENDKAALSTWRPHVVYFEGGNTFWLKHCLDKGDYCPLIEELCTGSNGSVYLGKSAGAIVAGSRVATATWKGWDDPSVVPGKETYDDWLDVKGFQFAGASSIFPHMDDQWEDLVNEKTTDLAFDSLYCLREEEVCCLTGAAQKIDIIQKRE
;
A
#
# COMPACT_ATOMS: atom_id res chain seq x y z
N MET A 1 45.25 48.24 19.77
CA MET A 1 45.31 46.76 19.83
C MET A 1 44.91 46.39 21.26
N LEU A 2 43.61 46.11 21.48
CA LEU A 2 43.04 44.76 21.75
C LEU A 2 43.64 44.14 23.03
N SER A 3 42.94 43.72 24.08
CA SER A 3 41.54 43.35 24.35
C SER A 3 41.45 43.13 25.89
N ASN A 4 40.44 43.62 26.61
CA ASN A 4 39.13 43.06 26.96
C ASN A 4 38.99 42.82 28.48
N LEU A 5 37.92 43.42 29.01
CA LEU A 5 37.46 43.53 30.39
C LEU A 5 36.72 42.26 30.88
N PRO A 6 36.54 42.06 32.19
CA PRO A 6 35.67 41.03 32.74
C PRO A 6 34.19 41.46 32.70
N LEU A 7 33.30 40.56 32.31
CA LEU A 7 31.85 40.77 32.30
C LEU A 7 31.28 40.57 33.71
N VAL A 8 30.55 41.57 34.19
CA VAL A 8 29.82 41.60 35.47
C VAL A 8 28.41 41.05 35.26
N PHE A 9 27.96 40.14 36.12
CA PHE A 9 26.57 39.67 36.17
C PHE A 9 25.68 40.72 36.87
N PHE A 10 24.63 41.18 36.19
CA PHE A 10 23.50 41.88 36.80
C PHE A 10 22.33 40.90 36.94
N ILE A 11 21.94 40.61 38.19
CA ILE A 11 20.66 39.96 38.50
C ILE A 11 19.64 41.09 38.70
N SER A 12 18.70 41.21 37.76
CA SER A 12 17.52 42.08 37.91
C SER A 12 16.29 41.20 38.08
N SER A 13 15.79 41.14 39.31
CA SER A 13 14.50 40.58 39.67
C SER A 13 13.37 41.54 39.26
N ARG A 14 12.56 41.14 38.29
CA ARG A 14 11.19 41.64 38.16
C ARG A 14 10.25 40.47 37.90
N ALA A 15 9.48 40.15 38.95
CA ALA A 15 8.22 39.44 38.82
C ALA A 15 7.25 40.29 37.99
N TRP A 16 6.45 39.67 37.12
CA TRP A 16 5.00 39.84 37.03
C TRP A 16 4.38 38.92 35.96
N ALA A 17 3.15 38.50 36.27
CA ALA A 17 2.08 37.97 35.43
C ALA A 17 2.22 36.54 34.87
N PHE A 18 1.50 35.61 35.54
CA PHE A 18 0.96 34.40 34.93
C PHE A 18 0.08 34.77 33.73
N SER A 19 0.50 34.39 32.53
CA SER A 19 -0.40 34.13 31.40
C SER A 19 -0.17 32.68 30.99
N GLN A 20 -1.21 31.85 31.05
CA GLN A 20 -1.16 30.49 30.55
C GLN A 20 -1.12 30.51 29.02
N HIS A 21 0.08 30.62 28.46
CA HIS A 21 0.33 30.22 27.08
C HIS A 21 0.70 28.74 27.08
N LYS A 22 -0.17 27.93 26.46
CA LYS A 22 0.13 26.56 26.06
C LYS A 22 1.45 26.58 25.28
N CYS A 23 2.49 26.00 25.86
CA CYS A 23 3.74 25.73 25.16
C CYS A 23 3.42 24.72 24.05
N SER A 24 3.47 25.17 22.81
CA SER A 24 3.35 24.33 21.62
C SER A 24 4.61 23.47 21.54
N VAL A 25 4.46 22.15 21.67
CA VAL A 25 5.56 21.20 21.45
C VAL A 25 5.97 21.31 19.99
N SER A 26 7.11 21.94 19.72
CA SER A 26 7.76 21.93 18.42
C SER A 26 8.05 20.47 18.02
N LYS A 27 7.51 20.03 16.88
CA LYS A 27 7.84 18.73 16.30
C LYS A 27 9.34 18.73 15.96
N ILE A 28 10.15 18.02 16.75
CA ILE A 28 11.52 17.67 16.35
C ILE A 28 11.39 16.86 15.05
N HIS A 29 11.82 17.46 13.94
CA HIS A 29 12.08 16.73 12.71
C HIS A 29 13.49 16.16 12.81
N VAL A 30 13.62 14.84 12.77
CA VAL A 30 14.88 14.19 12.44
C VAL A 30 15.13 14.53 10.97
N ARG A 31 15.90 15.60 10.72
CA ARG A 31 16.32 15.92 9.36
C ARG A 31 17.35 14.88 8.93
N ARG A 32 17.03 14.09 7.90
CA ARG A 32 18.01 13.30 7.14
C ARG A 32 19.03 14.29 6.59
N SER A 33 20.23 14.32 7.16
CA SER A 33 21.33 15.12 6.61
C SER A 33 22.34 14.19 5.96
N SER A 34 22.41 14.23 4.63
CA SER A 34 23.71 14.13 4.00
C SER A 34 24.49 15.39 4.38
N GLN A 35 25.48 15.20 5.26
CA GLN A 35 26.52 16.16 5.69
C GLN A 35 26.13 17.22 6.74
N THR A 36 26.77 17.08 7.90
CA THR A 36 27.15 18.08 8.93
C THR A 36 26.05 18.96 9.56
N ALA A 37 25.89 18.74 10.87
CA ALA A 37 25.00 19.46 11.77
C ALA A 37 25.21 20.98 11.79
N SER A 38 24.12 21.74 11.66
CA SER A 38 23.91 22.99 12.36
C SER A 38 22.44 23.11 12.77
N ILE A 39 22.20 23.41 14.04
CA ILE A 39 20.87 23.66 14.60
C ILE A 39 20.55 25.13 14.32
N ALA A 40 19.54 25.38 13.50
CA ALA A 40 18.93 26.70 13.33
C ALA A 40 17.45 26.60 13.68
N GLU A 41 17.03 27.36 14.69
CA GLU A 41 15.62 27.58 15.01
C GLU A 41 15.03 28.56 13.99
N SER A 42 13.93 28.18 13.35
CA SER A 42 13.11 29.08 12.54
C SER A 42 11.65 28.96 12.97
N GLU A 43 11.15 30.03 13.59
CA GLU A 43 9.72 30.26 13.81
C GLU A 43 9.06 30.58 12.47
N GLU A 44 8.17 29.70 11.98
CA GLU A 44 7.24 30.05 10.91
C GLU A 44 5.80 29.93 11.41
N LEU A 45 5.16 31.10 11.47
CA LEU A 45 3.78 31.33 11.82
C LEU A 45 2.89 30.79 10.69
N ALA A 46 2.07 29.78 11.00
CA ALA A 46 1.16 29.15 10.05
C ALA A 46 0.20 30.18 9.43
N SER A 47 0.20 30.25 8.11
CA SER A 47 -0.89 30.79 7.30
C SER A 47 -1.28 29.76 6.23
N PRO A 48 -2.58 29.66 5.86
CA PRO A 48 -3.06 28.55 5.05
C PRO A 48 -2.69 28.79 3.59
N VAL A 49 -1.65 28.13 3.12
CA VAL A 49 -1.31 28.07 1.69
C VAL A 49 -2.30 27.13 1.02
N LYS A 50 -3.20 27.70 0.21
CA LYS A 50 -3.89 26.96 -0.86
C LYS A 50 -2.81 26.51 -1.85
N SER A 51 -2.34 25.28 -1.72
CA SER A 51 -1.41 24.69 -2.69
C SER A 51 -2.17 24.35 -3.96
N SER A 52 -1.84 25.04 -5.02
CA SER A 52 -2.26 24.79 -6.40
C SER A 52 -1.95 23.36 -6.84
N ASP A 53 -2.92 22.77 -7.53
CA ASP A 53 -2.94 21.44 -8.15
C ASP A 53 -1.79 21.21 -9.14
N ASN A 54 -0.72 20.58 -8.66
CA ASN A 54 0.27 19.92 -9.52
C ASN A 54 0.84 18.70 -8.81
N LYS A 55 -0.02 17.93 -8.12
CA LYS A 55 0.36 16.59 -7.68
C LYS A 55 0.37 15.70 -8.93
N GLY A 56 1.52 15.11 -9.24
CA GLY A 56 1.64 14.10 -10.30
C GLY A 56 0.67 12.93 -10.08
N LEU A 57 0.46 12.12 -11.12
CA LEU A 57 -0.43 10.95 -11.04
C LEU A 57 0.00 10.00 -9.90
N PRO A 58 -0.94 9.42 -9.15
CA PRO A 58 -0.64 8.59 -7.97
C PRO A 58 -0.06 7.23 -8.39
N TRP A 59 1.25 7.05 -8.26
CA TRP A 59 1.89 5.75 -8.48
C TRP A 59 1.88 4.90 -7.21
N ALA A 60 1.37 3.67 -7.30
CA ALA A 60 1.51 2.72 -6.21
C ALA A 60 3.00 2.48 -5.92
N THR A 61 3.37 2.36 -4.66
CA THR A 61 4.74 2.03 -4.24
C THR A 61 5.16 0.72 -4.88
N HIS A 62 4.33 -0.31 -4.69
CA HIS A 62 4.42 -1.61 -5.35
C HIS A 62 3.02 -2.13 -5.64
N ALA A 63 2.83 -2.72 -6.82
CA ALA A 63 1.58 -3.42 -7.12
C ALA A 63 1.78 -4.63 -8.05
N LEU A 64 0.90 -5.62 -7.92
CA LEU A 64 0.76 -6.72 -8.86
C LEU A 64 -0.69 -6.75 -9.36
N LEU A 65 -0.86 -6.57 -10.67
CA LEU A 65 -2.16 -6.58 -11.34
C LEU A 65 -2.22 -7.82 -12.25
N PHE A 66 -3.23 -8.66 -12.09
CA PHE A 66 -3.25 -9.98 -12.75
C PHE A 66 -4.67 -10.49 -13.00
N SER A 67 -4.77 -11.46 -13.92
CA SER A 67 -6.04 -12.10 -14.31
C SER A 67 -6.39 -13.26 -13.38
N SER A 68 -5.45 -14.20 -13.21
CA SER A 68 -5.61 -15.40 -12.37
C SER A 68 -4.62 -15.41 -11.21
N PHE A 69 -5.12 -15.75 -10.02
CA PHE A 69 -4.25 -15.98 -8.86
C PHE A 69 -3.49 -17.30 -9.01
N THR A 70 -4.11 -18.32 -9.60
CA THR A 70 -3.45 -19.62 -9.75
C THR A 70 -2.37 -19.53 -10.81
N ASP A 71 -2.74 -19.14 -12.03
CA ASP A 71 -1.85 -19.21 -13.20
C ASP A 71 -0.84 -18.06 -13.19
N GLY A 72 -1.28 -16.85 -12.81
CA GLY A 72 -0.43 -15.66 -12.78
C GLY A 72 0.43 -15.52 -11.52
N ILE A 73 0.00 -16.00 -10.35
CA ILE A 73 0.72 -15.77 -9.08
C ILE A 73 1.29 -17.05 -8.47
N LEU A 74 0.47 -18.08 -8.25
CA LEU A 74 0.93 -19.30 -7.59
C LEU A 74 1.98 -20.06 -8.41
N GLU A 75 1.83 -20.07 -9.72
CA GLU A 75 2.69 -20.83 -10.64
C GLU A 75 3.81 -19.97 -11.27
N ASN A 76 3.89 -18.68 -10.94
CA ASN A 76 4.84 -17.74 -11.52
C ASN A 76 5.90 -17.36 -10.48
N THR A 77 7.10 -17.91 -10.62
CA THR A 77 8.21 -17.69 -9.67
C THR A 77 8.71 -16.25 -9.69
N GLU A 78 8.71 -15.59 -10.85
CA GLU A 78 9.14 -14.19 -10.96
C GLU A 78 8.15 -13.24 -10.27
N ALA A 79 6.84 -13.48 -10.41
CA ALA A 79 5.82 -12.73 -9.68
C ALA A 79 5.90 -12.98 -8.17
N ALA A 80 6.19 -14.23 -7.75
CA ALA A 80 6.41 -14.58 -6.35
C ALA A 80 7.63 -13.84 -5.77
N ASP A 81 8.72 -13.78 -6.52
CA ASP A 81 9.94 -13.06 -6.15
C ASP A 81 9.68 -11.56 -6.06
N PHE A 82 9.00 -10.97 -7.04
CA PHE A 82 8.60 -9.56 -7.00
C PHE A 82 7.77 -9.25 -5.74
N LEU A 83 6.73 -10.05 -5.47
CA LEU A 83 5.89 -9.88 -4.28
C LEU A 83 6.71 -10.01 -3.00
N ARG A 84 7.56 -11.03 -2.89
CA ARG A 84 8.43 -11.22 -1.72
C ARG A 84 9.30 -9.99 -1.47
N LYS A 85 9.96 -9.48 -2.50
CA LYS A 85 10.84 -8.30 -2.41
C LYS A 85 10.03 -7.06 -2.00
N ALA A 86 8.85 -6.83 -2.59
CA ALA A 86 7.98 -5.70 -2.27
C ALA A 86 7.48 -5.74 -0.80
N LEU A 87 7.18 -6.93 -0.28
CA LEU A 87 6.80 -7.11 1.13
C LEU A 87 7.95 -6.79 2.08
N VAL A 88 9.18 -7.21 1.74
CA VAL A 88 10.37 -6.91 2.54
C VAL A 88 10.65 -5.40 2.57
N ASP A 89 10.56 -4.70 1.43
CA ASP A 89 10.68 -3.23 1.38
C ASP A 89 9.61 -2.55 2.25
N THR A 90 8.36 -3.04 2.20
CA THR A 90 7.26 -2.54 3.02
C THR A 90 7.52 -2.72 4.53
N LEU A 91 7.98 -3.91 4.93
CA LEU A 91 8.28 -4.25 6.32
C LEU A 91 9.49 -3.46 6.85
N LEU A 92 10.55 -3.29 6.04
CA LEU A 92 11.68 -2.43 6.38
C LEU A 92 11.24 -0.98 6.57
N SER A 93 10.40 -0.46 5.68
CA SER A 93 9.88 0.90 5.76
C SER A 93 9.07 1.14 7.04
N GLU A 94 8.22 0.18 7.42
CA GLU A 94 7.52 0.23 8.70
C GLU A 94 8.50 0.24 9.88
N ARG A 95 9.49 -0.67 9.88
CA ARG A 95 10.48 -0.78 10.95
C ARG A 95 11.30 0.51 11.10
N ILE A 96 11.72 1.11 9.99
CA ILE A 96 12.43 2.40 9.97
C ILE A 96 11.57 3.47 10.63
N ALA A 97 10.31 3.60 10.23
CA ALA A 97 9.40 4.60 10.82
C ALA A 97 9.22 4.40 12.34
N ALA A 98 9.07 3.14 12.79
CA ALA A 98 8.97 2.83 14.22
C ALA A 98 10.27 3.16 14.99
N ASN A 99 11.44 2.94 14.37
CA ASN A 99 12.73 3.33 14.93
C ASN A 99 12.90 4.86 14.96
N GLU A 100 12.52 5.58 13.91
CA GLU A 100 12.53 7.06 13.86
C GLU A 100 11.68 7.66 14.99
N ASP A 101 10.49 7.09 15.23
CA ASP A 101 9.61 7.49 16.34
C ASP A 101 10.26 7.23 17.70
N SER A 102 10.93 6.09 17.86
CA SER A 102 11.62 5.70 19.10
C SER A 102 12.84 6.59 19.38
N VAL A 103 13.65 6.88 18.36
CA VAL A 103 14.76 7.84 18.43
C VAL A 103 14.22 9.21 18.83
N SER A 104 13.14 9.68 18.18
CA SER A 104 12.50 10.95 18.48
C SER A 104 11.98 11.01 19.92
N ALA A 105 11.38 9.93 20.43
CA ALA A 105 10.92 9.83 21.80
C ALA A 105 12.09 9.87 22.81
N SER A 106 13.18 9.15 22.53
CA SER A 106 14.38 9.14 23.38
C SER A 106 15.02 10.52 23.50
N ALA A 107 15.14 11.24 22.38
CA ALA A 107 15.68 12.60 22.35
C ALA A 107 14.82 13.59 23.17
N ARG A 108 13.49 13.44 23.13
CA ARG A 108 12.57 14.25 23.94
C ARG A 108 12.67 13.94 25.43
N PHE A 109 12.87 12.67 25.79
CA PHE A 109 12.97 12.24 27.18
C PHE A 109 14.26 12.75 27.84
N SER A 110 15.36 12.80 27.11
CA SER A 110 16.66 13.22 27.65
C SER A 110 17.40 14.24 26.76
N PRO A 111 16.91 15.50 26.68
CA PRO A 111 17.49 16.53 25.80
C PRO A 111 18.99 16.80 26.04
N CYS A 112 19.47 16.60 27.27
CA CYS A 112 20.87 16.84 27.63
C CYS A 112 21.82 15.67 27.28
N ASN A 113 21.30 14.45 27.09
CA ASN A 113 22.11 13.27 26.76
C ASN A 113 21.99 12.85 25.29
N GLY A 114 21.13 13.51 24.51
CA GLY A 114 20.87 13.16 23.11
C GLY A 114 19.95 11.95 22.94
N PRO A 115 19.70 11.52 21.70
CA PRO A 115 18.95 10.30 21.40
C PRO A 115 19.70 9.05 21.87
N ASP A 116 18.98 7.94 22.04
CA ASP A 116 19.57 6.64 22.25
C ASP A 116 20.47 6.25 21.05
N VAL A 117 21.77 6.10 21.31
CA VAL A 117 22.78 5.81 20.30
C VAL A 117 22.57 4.45 19.65
N ASN A 118 22.04 3.46 20.38
CA ASN A 118 21.78 2.14 19.82
C ASN A 118 20.61 2.19 18.83
N LEU A 119 19.56 2.95 19.14
CA LEU A 119 18.45 3.17 18.22
C LEU A 119 18.89 3.93 16.97
N LEU A 120 19.79 4.90 17.12
CA LEU A 120 20.35 5.66 16.00
C LEU A 120 21.20 4.78 15.09
N ASN A 121 22.14 4.01 15.65
CA ASN A 121 22.96 3.07 14.86
C ASN A 121 22.12 2.02 14.14
N MET A 122 21.04 1.56 14.78
CA MET A 122 20.09 0.64 14.16
C MET A 122 19.34 1.29 13.00
N LEU A 123 18.92 2.56 13.15
CA LEU A 123 18.29 3.33 12.09
C LEU A 123 19.22 3.49 10.89
N ASP A 124 20.49 3.86 11.11
CA ASP A 124 21.49 3.98 10.05
C ASP A 124 21.68 2.64 9.30
N THR A 125 21.73 1.53 10.04
CA THR A 125 21.87 0.19 9.44
C THR A 125 20.64 -0.17 8.57
N LEU A 126 19.43 0.11 9.06
CA LEU A 126 18.20 -0.14 8.31
C LEU A 126 18.09 0.74 7.06
N ASP A 127 18.51 2.01 7.17
CA ASP A 127 18.56 2.95 6.04
C ASP A 127 19.54 2.47 4.95
N ASP A 128 20.72 2.00 5.34
CA ASP A 128 21.69 1.42 4.39
C ASP A 128 21.11 0.18 3.67
N VAL A 129 20.44 -0.71 4.42
CA VAL A 129 19.82 -1.91 3.86
C VAL A 129 18.71 -1.55 2.88
N ILE A 130 17.79 -0.62 3.23
CA ILE A 130 16.66 -0.28 2.35
C ILE A 130 17.11 0.51 1.11
N ILE A 131 18.09 1.41 1.24
CA ILE A 131 18.62 2.18 0.11
C ILE A 131 19.28 1.25 -0.90
N ARG A 132 20.12 0.32 -0.42
CA ARG A 132 20.71 -0.71 -1.28
C ARG A 132 19.63 -1.57 -1.93
N GLY A 133 18.64 -2.02 -1.16
CA GLY A 133 17.52 -2.81 -1.66
C GLY A 133 16.77 -2.16 -2.82
N ARG A 134 16.38 -0.89 -2.64
CA ARG A 134 15.68 -0.10 -3.68
C ARG A 134 16.55 0.10 -4.91
N SER A 135 17.84 0.34 -4.74
CA SER A 135 18.77 0.43 -5.87
C SER A 135 18.88 -0.89 -6.65
N LEU A 136 18.79 -2.03 -5.98
CA LEU A 136 18.78 -3.34 -6.64
C LEU A 136 17.45 -3.62 -7.33
N PHE A 137 16.34 -3.18 -6.73
CA PHE A 137 14.98 -3.37 -7.24
C PHE A 137 14.72 -2.56 -8.52
N ASP A 138 15.22 -1.32 -8.57
CA ASP A 138 15.06 -0.41 -9.71
C ASP A 138 16.16 -0.58 -10.78
N GLY A 139 17.24 -1.32 -10.46
CA GLY A 139 18.42 -1.47 -11.31
C GLY A 139 18.44 -2.75 -12.15
N GLU A 140 19.49 -2.93 -12.96
CA GLU A 140 19.79 -4.17 -13.69
C GLU A 140 20.58 -5.17 -12.83
N ALA A 141 20.33 -5.20 -11.52
CA ALA A 141 21.05 -6.08 -10.61
C ALA A 141 20.80 -7.54 -10.97
N ALA A 142 21.82 -8.38 -10.75
CA ALA A 142 21.66 -9.83 -10.91
C ALA A 142 20.67 -10.37 -9.86
N ASP A 143 19.81 -11.30 -10.26
CA ASP A 143 18.81 -11.91 -9.37
C ASP A 143 19.41 -12.45 -8.06
N ASP A 144 20.63 -12.99 -8.12
CA ASP A 144 21.37 -13.51 -6.97
C ASP A 144 21.68 -12.44 -5.92
N GLU A 145 21.98 -11.21 -6.32
CA GLU A 145 22.28 -10.11 -5.40
C GLU A 145 21.01 -9.66 -4.67
N LEU A 146 19.91 -9.57 -5.42
CA LEU A 146 18.62 -9.18 -4.89
C LEU A 146 18.06 -10.26 -3.95
N HIS A 147 18.25 -11.54 -4.26
CA HIS A 147 17.90 -12.64 -3.36
C HIS A 147 18.71 -12.59 -2.05
N LYS A 148 20.03 -12.37 -2.12
CA LYS A 148 20.86 -12.19 -0.91
C LYS A 148 20.41 -11.01 -0.07
N TRP A 149 20.05 -9.90 -0.70
CA TRP A 149 19.51 -8.74 0.00
C TRP A 149 18.19 -9.07 0.73
N VAL A 150 17.29 -9.82 0.09
CA VAL A 150 16.02 -10.25 0.71
C VAL A 150 16.29 -11.04 1.99
N GLU A 151 17.18 -12.03 1.95
CA GLU A 151 17.52 -12.83 3.13
C GLU A 151 18.16 -11.96 4.24
N GLU A 152 19.11 -11.09 3.88
CA GLU A 152 19.76 -10.17 4.84
C GLU A 152 18.75 -9.22 5.50
N ALA A 153 17.82 -8.66 4.71
CA ALA A 153 16.78 -7.78 5.21
C ALA A 153 15.81 -8.51 6.16
N ILE A 154 15.46 -9.75 5.84
CA ILE A 154 14.61 -10.58 6.70
C ILE A 154 15.32 -10.88 8.03
N ASP A 155 16.60 -11.28 7.99
CA ASP A 155 17.39 -11.52 9.19
C ASP A 155 17.42 -10.27 10.09
N MET A 156 17.63 -9.10 9.50
CA MET A 156 17.60 -7.82 10.21
C MET A 156 16.22 -7.51 10.84
N LEU A 157 15.13 -7.75 10.12
CA LEU A 157 13.77 -7.58 10.65
C LEU A 157 13.50 -8.52 11.83
N GLN A 158 14.04 -9.74 11.80
CA GLN A 158 13.87 -10.72 12.88
C GLN A 158 14.72 -10.37 14.12
N LEU A 159 15.99 -10.00 13.94
CA LEU A 159 16.90 -9.61 15.03
C LEU A 159 16.39 -8.41 15.83
N THR A 160 15.65 -7.52 15.19
CA THR A 160 15.13 -6.29 15.81
C THR A 160 13.76 -6.48 16.45
N SER A 161 13.09 -7.62 16.26
CA SER A 161 11.73 -7.88 16.76
C SER A 161 11.75 -8.27 18.24
N SER A 162 11.00 -7.54 19.07
CA SER A 162 11.00 -7.72 20.52
C SER A 162 10.43 -9.07 20.95
N GLU A 163 11.04 -9.64 21.98
CA GLU A 163 10.74 -10.86 22.77
C GLU A 163 10.39 -12.16 22.00
N ASP A 164 9.52 -12.14 20.99
CA ASP A 164 9.08 -13.36 20.28
C ASP A 164 9.67 -13.54 18.87
N HIS A 165 10.48 -12.59 18.36
CA HIS A 165 11.21 -12.69 17.09
C HIS A 165 10.32 -13.05 15.87
N HIS A 166 9.02 -12.76 15.94
CA HIS A 166 8.07 -13.01 14.86
C HIS A 166 7.97 -11.81 13.92
N LEU A 167 8.03 -12.07 12.61
CA LEU A 167 7.73 -11.06 11.60
C LEU A 167 6.22 -10.97 11.46
N THR A 168 5.61 -9.81 11.72
CA THR A 168 4.15 -9.65 11.60
C THR A 168 3.78 -9.10 10.23
N LEU A 169 2.94 -9.82 9.49
CA LEU A 169 2.39 -9.38 8.21
C LEU A 169 0.89 -9.09 8.33
N ARG A 170 0.48 -7.85 8.04
CA ARG A 170 -0.93 -7.44 8.06
C ARG A 170 -1.53 -7.48 6.66
N VAL A 171 -2.66 -8.17 6.50
CA VAL A 171 -3.33 -8.38 5.21
C VAL A 171 -4.78 -7.92 5.27
N LEU A 172 -5.12 -6.97 4.41
CA LEU A 172 -6.50 -6.54 4.18
C LEU A 172 -7.01 -7.18 2.89
N TYR A 173 -7.98 -8.09 3.00
CA TYR A 173 -8.58 -8.77 1.86
C TYR A 173 -9.95 -8.18 1.53
N ILE A 174 -10.16 -7.78 0.26
CA ILE A 174 -11.33 -7.05 -0.21
C ILE A 174 -12.03 -7.86 -1.32
N PRO A 175 -13.02 -8.70 -0.96
CA PRO A 175 -13.78 -9.52 -1.90
C PRO A 175 -15.00 -8.82 -2.52
N THR A 176 -15.17 -7.52 -2.31
CA THR A 176 -16.43 -6.81 -2.61
C THR A 176 -16.93 -7.00 -4.04
N ALA A 177 -16.03 -7.06 -5.03
CA ALA A 177 -16.42 -7.33 -6.41
C ALA A 177 -17.20 -8.64 -6.58
N MET A 178 -16.85 -9.69 -5.81
CA MET A 178 -17.55 -10.98 -5.83
C MET A 178 -18.96 -10.91 -5.22
N TYR A 179 -19.27 -9.86 -4.46
CA TYR A 179 -20.50 -9.76 -3.69
C TYR A 179 -21.64 -9.09 -4.46
N ALA A 180 -21.39 -8.64 -5.69
CA ALA A 180 -22.40 -8.16 -6.59
C ALA A 180 -23.52 -9.20 -6.73
N LEU A 181 -24.76 -8.77 -6.49
CA LEU A 181 -25.91 -9.64 -6.59
C LEU A 181 -26.24 -9.88 -8.05
N ASN A 182 -26.47 -11.14 -8.42
CA ASN A 182 -27.01 -11.45 -9.73
C ASN A 182 -28.54 -11.33 -9.69
N PRO A 183 -29.14 -10.34 -10.38
CA PRO A 183 -30.59 -10.13 -10.38
C PRO A 183 -31.35 -11.26 -11.08
N GLN A 184 -30.70 -12.00 -11.97
CA GLN A 184 -31.27 -13.13 -12.71
C GLN A 184 -31.21 -14.45 -11.90
N SER A 185 -30.53 -14.47 -10.75
CA SER A 185 -30.43 -15.68 -9.94
C SER A 185 -31.74 -16.03 -9.26
N THR A 186 -32.09 -17.32 -9.25
CA THR A 186 -33.22 -17.84 -8.47
C THR A 186 -32.93 -17.90 -6.96
N ASN A 187 -31.68 -17.70 -6.54
CA ASN A 187 -31.30 -17.66 -5.13
C ASN A 187 -31.61 -16.29 -4.52
N THR A 188 -32.11 -16.29 -3.29
CA THR A 188 -32.31 -15.04 -2.55
C THR A 188 -30.99 -14.27 -2.36
N PRO A 189 -31.03 -12.94 -2.28
CA PRO A 189 -29.83 -12.12 -2.02
C PRO A 189 -29.02 -12.58 -0.81
N GLY A 190 -29.69 -12.99 0.27
CA GLY A 190 -29.05 -13.52 1.47
C GLY A 190 -28.22 -14.78 1.20
N LYS A 191 -28.75 -15.72 0.39
CA LYS A 191 -28.04 -16.95 0.01
C LYS A 191 -26.87 -16.67 -0.92
N GLN A 192 -27.02 -15.74 -1.87
CA GLN A 192 -25.93 -15.29 -2.73
C GLN A 192 -24.78 -14.70 -1.90
N ARG A 193 -25.07 -13.77 -0.98
CA ARG A 193 -24.07 -13.18 -0.08
C ARG A 193 -23.44 -14.22 0.85
N GLN A 194 -24.20 -15.18 1.37
CA GLN A 194 -23.64 -16.26 2.20
C GLN A 194 -22.61 -17.09 1.43
N ARG A 195 -22.93 -17.48 0.19
CA ARG A 195 -22.00 -18.22 -0.68
C ARG A 195 -20.76 -17.38 -0.98
N ALA A 196 -20.94 -16.13 -1.40
CA ALA A 196 -19.83 -15.26 -1.74
C ALA A 196 -18.89 -15.03 -0.53
N ARG A 197 -19.43 -14.90 0.69
CA ARG A 197 -18.63 -14.82 1.93
C ARG A 197 -17.85 -16.09 2.23
N ALA A 198 -18.43 -17.26 1.96
CA ALA A 198 -17.73 -18.53 2.12
C ALA A 198 -16.59 -18.66 1.09
N ASP A 199 -16.84 -18.27 -0.16
CA ASP A 199 -15.83 -18.28 -1.23
C ASP A 199 -14.70 -17.28 -0.94
N GLY A 200 -15.04 -16.06 -0.49
CA GLY A 200 -14.06 -15.06 -0.07
C GLY A 200 -13.20 -15.53 1.11
N LYS A 201 -13.79 -16.22 2.09
CA LYS A 201 -13.01 -16.85 3.18
C LYS A 201 -11.99 -17.86 2.63
N LYS A 202 -12.42 -18.74 1.73
CA LYS A 202 -11.56 -19.76 1.12
C LYS A 202 -10.40 -19.12 0.35
N ARG A 203 -10.67 -18.11 -0.48
CA ARG A 203 -9.66 -17.41 -1.27
C ARG A 203 -8.67 -16.64 -0.42
N ARG A 204 -9.14 -15.98 0.64
CA ARG A 204 -8.25 -15.37 1.62
C ARG A 204 -7.35 -16.39 2.31
N THR A 205 -7.87 -17.56 2.70
CA THR A 205 -7.04 -18.63 3.26
C THR A 205 -5.97 -19.06 2.26
N GLN A 206 -6.31 -19.22 0.98
CA GLN A 206 -5.34 -19.52 -0.08
C GLN A 206 -4.25 -18.44 -0.20
N LEU A 207 -4.62 -17.15 -0.14
CA LEU A 207 -3.67 -16.05 -0.13
C LEU A 207 -2.73 -16.11 1.08
N ILE A 208 -3.28 -16.32 2.29
CA ILE A 208 -2.49 -16.41 3.52
C ILE A 208 -1.50 -17.58 3.45
N ASP A 209 -1.96 -18.74 2.99
CA ASP A 209 -1.13 -19.93 2.85
C ASP A 209 -0.01 -19.70 1.83
N TYR A 210 -0.32 -19.06 0.71
CA TYR A 210 0.70 -18.65 -0.27
C TYR A 210 1.71 -17.67 0.32
N LEU A 211 1.27 -16.61 1.03
CA LEU A 211 2.17 -15.66 1.66
C LEU A 211 3.13 -16.34 2.66
N ARG A 212 2.70 -17.40 3.36
CA ARG A 212 3.61 -18.20 4.20
C ARG A 212 4.70 -18.89 3.39
N THR A 213 4.37 -19.38 2.19
CA THR A 213 5.37 -20.05 1.32
C THR A 213 6.45 -19.10 0.83
N LEU A 214 6.19 -17.78 0.79
CA LEU A 214 7.20 -16.76 0.45
C LEU A 214 8.22 -16.53 1.57
N PHE A 215 8.00 -17.07 2.77
CA PHE A 215 8.88 -16.90 3.94
C PHE A 215 9.11 -18.25 4.65
N PRO A 216 9.66 -19.27 3.95
CA PRO A 216 9.62 -20.67 4.39
C PRO A 216 10.41 -20.96 5.67
N ASN A 217 11.42 -20.15 5.98
CA ASN A 217 12.30 -20.33 7.14
C ASN A 217 12.01 -19.33 8.26
N ASN A 218 10.98 -18.49 8.12
CA ASN A 218 10.75 -17.39 9.02
C ASN A 218 9.48 -17.62 9.85
N ASN A 219 9.57 -17.14 11.08
CA ASN A 219 8.52 -17.11 12.06
C ASN A 219 7.48 -16.03 11.69
N LEU A 220 6.85 -16.16 10.51
CA LEU A 220 5.90 -15.20 9.96
C LEU A 220 4.54 -15.34 10.64
N HIS A 221 4.15 -14.30 11.37
CA HIS A 221 2.83 -14.15 11.97
C HIS A 221 1.94 -13.33 11.04
N ILE A 222 0.90 -13.94 10.47
CA ILE A 222 -0.01 -13.22 9.57
C ILE A 222 -1.29 -12.83 10.30
N LEU A 223 -1.53 -11.53 10.39
CA LEU A 223 -2.80 -10.94 10.81
C LEU A 223 -3.61 -10.57 9.58
N ALA A 224 -4.77 -11.20 9.38
CA ALA A 224 -5.61 -10.93 8.23
C ALA A 224 -7.05 -10.65 8.62
N THR A 225 -7.68 -9.72 7.91
CA THR A 225 -9.12 -9.44 8.03
C THR A 225 -9.74 -9.22 6.65
N THR A 226 -11.04 -9.47 6.54
CA THR A 226 -11.81 -9.19 5.32
C THR A 226 -12.57 -7.89 5.48
N LEU A 227 -12.42 -6.95 4.54
CA LEU A 227 -13.20 -5.73 4.46
C LEU A 227 -14.21 -5.82 3.30
N ASP A 228 -15.49 -5.67 3.64
CA ASP A 228 -16.58 -5.57 2.68
C ASP A 228 -16.94 -4.09 2.48
N LEU A 229 -16.54 -3.51 1.34
CA LEU A 229 -16.73 -2.09 1.07
C LEU A 229 -18.20 -1.68 0.87
N ASP A 230 -19.14 -2.61 0.62
CA ASP A 230 -20.57 -2.29 0.47
C ASP A 230 -21.16 -1.77 1.79
N ASP A 231 -20.85 -2.46 2.89
CA ASP A 231 -21.40 -2.20 4.23
C ASP A 231 -20.33 -1.75 5.26
N GLY A 232 -19.07 -1.64 4.86
CA GLY A 232 -17.95 -1.25 5.72
C GLY A 232 -17.61 -2.27 6.81
N SER A 233 -18.12 -3.50 6.72
CA SER A 233 -17.91 -4.47 7.78
C SER A 233 -16.57 -5.19 7.68
N LEU A 234 -15.94 -5.34 8.84
CA LEU A 234 -14.75 -6.17 9.04
C LEU A 234 -15.18 -7.57 9.49
N LYS A 235 -14.69 -8.59 8.80
CA LYS A 235 -15.12 -9.97 8.99
C LYS A 235 -13.94 -10.92 9.11
N GLN A 236 -14.15 -11.97 9.89
CA GLN A 236 -13.32 -13.18 9.92
C GLN A 236 -11.83 -12.88 10.22
N PRO A 237 -11.47 -12.24 11.35
CA PRO A 237 -10.07 -12.04 11.72
C PRO A 237 -9.32 -13.38 11.78
N VAL A 238 -8.04 -13.37 11.38
CA VAL A 238 -7.14 -14.53 11.39
C VAL A 238 -5.79 -14.08 11.94
N GLY A 239 -5.17 -14.93 12.76
CA GLY A 239 -3.81 -14.75 13.26
C GLY A 239 -3.73 -14.47 14.75
N SER A 240 -4.78 -13.95 15.37
CA SER A 240 -4.80 -13.68 16.80
C SER A 240 -6.22 -13.75 17.36
N ASP A 241 -6.34 -14.19 18.61
CA ASP A 241 -7.58 -14.10 19.38
C ASP A 241 -7.73 -12.71 20.05
N ASN A 242 -6.65 -11.92 20.09
CA ASN A 242 -6.70 -10.57 20.62
C ASN A 242 -7.31 -9.60 19.58
N SER A 243 -8.56 -9.23 19.81
CA SER A 243 -9.29 -8.26 18.96
C SER A 243 -8.59 -6.91 18.79
N SER A 244 -7.73 -6.47 19.73
CA SER A 244 -7.03 -5.19 19.63
C SER A 244 -5.93 -5.18 18.55
N MET A 245 -5.56 -6.34 17.99
CA MET A 245 -4.60 -6.45 16.89
C MET A 245 -5.24 -6.22 15.52
N PHE A 246 -6.57 -6.08 15.47
CA PHE A 246 -7.35 -5.87 14.25
C PHE A 246 -7.95 -4.46 14.25
N PRO A 247 -8.26 -3.91 13.06
CA PRO A 247 -8.87 -2.60 12.97
C PRO A 247 -10.26 -2.58 13.59
N GLU A 248 -10.62 -1.44 14.19
CA GLU A 248 -11.93 -1.26 14.84
C GLU A 248 -13.06 -1.07 13.82
N ASN A 249 -12.75 -0.49 12.65
CA ASN A 249 -13.69 -0.20 11.58
C ASN A 249 -12.98 -0.16 10.21
N ASP A 250 -13.75 -0.07 9.14
CA ASP A 250 -13.30 0.06 7.74
C ASP A 250 -12.27 1.17 7.54
N LYS A 251 -12.50 2.35 8.11
CA LYS A 251 -11.60 3.50 7.96
C LYS A 251 -10.28 3.27 8.67
N ALA A 252 -10.33 2.74 9.89
CA ALA A 252 -9.14 2.34 10.65
C ALA A 252 -8.36 1.24 9.92
N ALA A 253 -9.04 0.33 9.20
CA ALA A 253 -8.39 -0.72 8.41
C ALA A 253 -7.52 -0.15 7.28
N LEU A 254 -7.89 1.00 6.71
CA LEU A 254 -7.18 1.65 5.61
C LEU A 254 -6.25 2.79 6.06
N SER A 255 -6.41 3.30 7.28
CA SER A 255 -5.63 4.45 7.79
C SER A 255 -4.66 4.05 8.90
N THR A 256 -5.17 3.69 10.09
CA THR A 256 -4.33 3.48 11.28
C THR A 256 -3.76 2.06 11.38
N TRP A 257 -4.47 1.05 10.87
CA TRP A 257 -4.00 -0.33 10.91
C TRP A 257 -2.89 -0.61 9.90
N ARG A 258 -2.82 0.20 8.82
CA ARG A 258 -1.78 0.18 7.77
C ARG A 258 -1.37 -1.25 7.37
N PRO A 259 -2.25 -2.01 6.70
CA PRO A 259 -1.88 -3.35 6.24
C PRO A 259 -0.63 -3.31 5.37
N HIS A 260 0.16 -4.37 5.37
CA HIS A 260 1.30 -4.50 4.44
C HIS A 260 0.82 -4.92 3.05
N VAL A 261 -0.33 -5.60 2.97
CA VAL A 261 -0.96 -6.05 1.73
C VAL A 261 -2.41 -5.64 1.69
N VAL A 262 -2.82 -5.03 0.58
CA VAL A 262 -4.23 -4.83 0.26
C VAL A 262 -4.56 -5.63 -1.00
N TYR A 263 -5.43 -6.63 -0.87
CA TYR A 263 -5.80 -7.51 -1.96
C TYR A 263 -7.24 -7.25 -2.41
N PHE A 264 -7.41 -6.80 -3.65
CA PHE A 264 -8.69 -6.67 -4.33
C PHE A 264 -8.96 -7.89 -5.20
N GLU A 265 -10.02 -8.62 -4.87
CA GLU A 265 -10.43 -9.80 -5.61
C GLU A 265 -11.20 -9.45 -6.89
N GLY A 266 -11.24 -10.41 -7.84
CA GLY A 266 -12.05 -10.31 -9.04
C GLY A 266 -13.55 -10.43 -8.77
N GLY A 267 -14.37 -10.05 -9.75
CA GLY A 267 -15.83 -10.07 -9.66
C GLY A 267 -16.41 -9.00 -10.57
N ASN A 268 -17.48 -8.32 -10.14
CA ASN A 268 -18.06 -7.21 -10.88
C ASN A 268 -17.36 -5.88 -10.54
N THR A 269 -16.70 -5.30 -11.53
CA THR A 269 -15.90 -4.07 -11.50
C THR A 269 -16.77 -2.85 -11.20
N PHE A 270 -17.95 -2.74 -11.80
CA PHE A 270 -18.86 -1.62 -11.59
C PHE A 270 -19.37 -1.58 -10.15
N TRP A 271 -19.72 -2.75 -9.59
CA TRP A 271 -20.09 -2.86 -8.19
C TRP A 271 -18.93 -2.51 -7.24
N LEU A 272 -17.71 -2.97 -7.55
CA LEU A 272 -16.51 -2.61 -6.78
C LEU A 272 -16.30 -1.09 -6.78
N LYS A 273 -16.31 -0.47 -7.96
CA LYS A 273 -16.14 0.98 -8.10
C LYS A 273 -17.25 1.78 -7.42
N HIS A 274 -18.50 1.33 -7.53
CA HIS A 274 -19.61 1.93 -6.80
C HIS A 274 -19.38 1.91 -5.29
N CYS A 275 -18.96 0.78 -4.71
CA CYS A 275 -18.70 0.68 -3.28
C CYS A 275 -17.51 1.55 -2.84
N LEU A 276 -16.46 1.63 -3.66
CA LEU A 276 -15.32 2.52 -3.44
C LEU A 276 -15.75 3.99 -3.34
N ASP A 277 -16.58 4.44 -4.29
CA ASP A 277 -17.07 5.81 -4.36
C ASP A 277 -18.08 6.12 -3.24
N LYS A 278 -19.06 5.24 -3.05
CA LYS A 278 -20.09 5.35 -2.01
C LYS A 278 -19.48 5.49 -0.62
N GLY A 279 -18.43 4.74 -0.35
CA GLY A 279 -17.75 4.74 0.92
C GLY A 279 -16.68 5.81 1.07
N ASP A 280 -16.32 6.58 0.03
CA ASP A 280 -15.16 7.48 0.03
C ASP A 280 -13.87 6.75 0.47
N TYR A 281 -13.58 5.63 -0.20
CA TYR A 281 -12.40 4.81 0.07
C TYR A 281 -11.22 5.12 -0.85
N CYS A 282 -11.46 5.73 -2.02
CA CYS A 282 -10.39 6.01 -2.99
C CYS A 282 -9.22 6.81 -2.39
N PRO A 283 -9.44 7.96 -1.70
CA PRO A 283 -8.34 8.72 -1.12
C PRO A 283 -7.55 7.92 -0.06
N LEU A 284 -8.23 7.06 0.70
CA LEU A 284 -7.60 6.24 1.73
C LEU A 284 -6.74 5.13 1.14
N ILE A 285 -7.21 4.49 0.06
CA ILE A 285 -6.44 3.45 -0.63
C ILE A 285 -5.26 4.07 -1.39
N GLU A 286 -5.43 5.25 -1.98
CA GLU A 286 -4.34 6.02 -2.59
C GLU A 286 -3.28 6.39 -1.54
N GLU A 287 -3.67 6.95 -0.40
CA GLU A 287 -2.73 7.25 0.69
C GLU A 287 -2.02 5.99 1.21
N LEU A 288 -2.76 4.89 1.32
CA LEU A 288 -2.25 3.64 1.84
C LEU A 288 -1.25 2.97 0.91
N CYS A 289 -1.47 3.02 -0.41
CA CYS A 289 -0.67 2.29 -1.40
C CYS A 289 0.42 3.13 -2.08
N THR A 290 0.55 4.42 -1.76
CA THR A 290 1.53 5.32 -2.40
C THR A 290 2.59 5.82 -1.41
N GLY A 291 3.67 6.41 -1.94
CA GLY A 291 4.76 6.97 -1.13
C GLY A 291 5.79 5.93 -0.65
N SER A 292 6.71 6.33 0.23
CA SER A 292 7.83 5.46 0.62
C SER A 292 7.46 4.30 1.53
N ASN A 293 6.28 4.36 2.16
CA ASN A 293 5.80 3.40 3.17
C ASN A 293 4.43 2.83 2.77
N GLY A 294 4.17 2.75 1.46
CA GLY A 294 2.89 2.28 0.92
C GLY A 294 2.77 0.77 1.01
N SER A 295 1.54 0.29 1.19
CA SER A 295 1.20 -1.13 1.14
C SER A 295 1.35 -1.69 -0.27
N VAL A 296 1.68 -2.98 -0.36
CA VAL A 296 1.64 -3.70 -1.63
C VAL A 296 0.19 -3.88 -2.08
N TYR A 297 -0.16 -3.35 -3.25
CA TYR A 297 -1.48 -3.51 -3.85
C TYR A 297 -1.53 -4.78 -4.71
N LEU A 298 -2.47 -5.68 -4.44
CA LEU A 298 -2.73 -6.87 -5.26
C LEU A 298 -4.10 -6.73 -5.90
N GLY A 299 -4.15 -6.53 -7.21
CA GLY A 299 -5.38 -6.35 -7.98
C GLY A 299 -5.63 -7.54 -8.88
N LYS A 300 -6.67 -8.32 -8.59
CA LYS A 300 -7.09 -9.41 -9.47
C LYS A 300 -8.30 -8.99 -10.31
N SER A 301 -8.22 -9.14 -11.62
CA SER A 301 -9.36 -8.95 -12.54
C SER A 301 -10.02 -7.57 -12.32
N ALA A 302 -11.24 -7.50 -11.77
CA ALA A 302 -11.88 -6.24 -11.35
C ALA A 302 -10.95 -5.34 -10.49
N GLY A 303 -10.18 -5.93 -9.57
CA GLY A 303 -9.17 -5.22 -8.78
C GLY A 303 -8.01 -4.65 -9.62
N ALA A 304 -7.65 -5.30 -10.72
CA ALA A 304 -6.66 -4.80 -11.68
C ALA A 304 -7.23 -3.64 -12.50
N ILE A 305 -8.47 -3.75 -12.95
CA ILE A 305 -9.15 -2.72 -13.75
C ILE A 305 -9.29 -1.41 -12.96
N VAL A 306 -9.75 -1.47 -11.70
CA VAL A 306 -9.89 -0.26 -10.88
C VAL A 306 -8.55 0.36 -10.49
N ALA A 307 -7.43 -0.38 -10.55
CA ALA A 307 -6.09 0.16 -10.33
C ALA A 307 -5.56 0.98 -11.52
N GLY A 308 -6.06 0.71 -12.72
CA GLY A 308 -5.71 1.44 -13.93
C GLY A 308 -6.29 2.86 -13.97
N SER A 309 -6.11 3.52 -15.10
CA SER A 309 -6.54 4.90 -15.29
C SER A 309 -8.05 5.06 -15.46
N ARG A 310 -8.71 4.08 -16.10
CA ARG A 310 -10.15 4.05 -16.32
C ARG A 310 -10.70 2.65 -16.10
N VAL A 311 -11.95 2.57 -15.65
CA VAL A 311 -12.67 1.29 -15.49
C VAL A 311 -13.33 0.81 -16.78
N ALA A 312 -13.25 1.60 -17.85
CA ALA A 312 -13.93 1.39 -19.12
C ALA A 312 -13.63 0.02 -19.78
N THR A 313 -12.49 -0.60 -19.49
CA THR A 313 -12.13 -1.93 -20.01
C THR A 313 -13.10 -3.03 -19.55
N ALA A 314 -13.79 -2.85 -18.42
CA ALA A 314 -14.86 -3.75 -17.96
C ALA A 314 -16.10 -3.73 -18.88
N THR A 315 -16.28 -2.70 -19.71
CA THR A 315 -17.45 -2.58 -20.60
C THR A 315 -17.35 -3.44 -21.87
N TRP A 316 -16.18 -4.05 -22.15
CA TRP A 316 -15.91 -4.63 -23.47
C TRP A 316 -16.40 -6.06 -23.63
N LYS A 317 -16.09 -6.94 -22.67
CA LYS A 317 -16.40 -8.38 -22.75
C LYS A 317 -17.84 -8.73 -22.36
N GLY A 318 -18.55 -7.78 -21.74
CA GLY A 318 -19.88 -8.00 -21.20
C GLY A 318 -19.95 -8.96 -19.99
N TRP A 319 -18.81 -9.20 -19.32
CA TRP A 319 -18.74 -10.06 -18.13
C TRP A 319 -19.19 -9.33 -16.86
N ASP A 320 -18.98 -8.02 -16.82
CA ASP A 320 -19.43 -7.14 -15.76
C ASP A 320 -20.82 -6.58 -16.10
N ASP A 321 -21.79 -6.82 -15.24
CA ASP A 321 -23.16 -6.32 -15.40
C ASP A 321 -23.30 -4.93 -14.73
N PRO A 322 -23.51 -3.82 -15.47
CA PRO A 322 -23.67 -2.49 -14.89
C PRO A 322 -25.01 -2.32 -14.15
N SER A 323 -26.03 -3.12 -14.48
CA SER A 323 -27.37 -3.01 -13.89
C SER A 323 -27.43 -3.31 -12.38
N VAL A 324 -26.35 -3.88 -11.83
CA VAL A 324 -26.20 -4.09 -10.38
C VAL A 324 -25.95 -2.79 -9.61
N VAL A 325 -25.66 -1.69 -10.29
CA VAL A 325 -25.39 -0.38 -9.70
C VAL A 325 -26.56 0.58 -9.95
N PRO A 326 -27.31 0.99 -8.89
CA PRO A 326 -28.39 1.95 -9.05
C PRO A 326 -27.89 3.32 -9.55
N GLY A 327 -28.55 3.85 -10.59
CA GLY A 327 -28.24 5.12 -11.24
C GLY A 327 -27.07 5.08 -12.23
N LYS A 328 -26.51 3.90 -12.52
CA LYS A 328 -25.44 3.67 -13.51
C LYS A 328 -25.61 2.31 -14.20
N GLU A 329 -26.83 2.04 -14.66
CA GLU A 329 -27.23 0.72 -15.14
C GLU A 329 -26.77 0.40 -16.58
N THR A 330 -26.13 1.33 -17.29
CA THR A 330 -25.69 1.14 -18.68
C THR A 330 -24.17 1.22 -18.80
N TYR A 331 -23.58 0.62 -19.84
CA TYR A 331 -22.13 0.71 -20.05
C TYR A 331 -21.64 2.13 -20.30
N ASP A 332 -22.45 2.99 -20.91
CA ASP A 332 -22.10 4.39 -21.20
C ASP A 332 -21.81 5.17 -19.91
N ASP A 333 -22.45 4.80 -18.79
CA ASP A 333 -22.23 5.43 -17.47
C ASP A 333 -20.81 5.21 -16.90
N TRP A 334 -20.03 4.31 -17.51
CA TRP A 334 -18.74 3.84 -17.01
C TRP A 334 -17.54 4.17 -17.90
N LEU A 335 -17.77 4.71 -19.11
CA LEU A 335 -16.70 4.98 -20.09
C LEU A 335 -15.67 6.01 -19.58
N ASP A 336 -16.13 7.03 -18.86
CA ASP A 336 -15.28 8.11 -18.34
C ASP A 336 -14.93 7.97 -16.85
N VAL A 337 -15.30 6.84 -16.23
CA VAL A 337 -15.06 6.64 -14.79
C VAL A 337 -13.59 6.30 -14.55
N LYS A 338 -12.93 7.13 -13.74
CA LYS A 338 -11.52 6.97 -13.37
C LYS A 338 -11.32 5.81 -12.38
N GLY A 339 -10.21 5.09 -12.56
CA GLY A 339 -9.66 4.20 -11.53
C GLY A 339 -8.72 4.94 -10.57
N PHE A 340 -7.90 4.20 -9.84
CA PHE A 340 -6.90 4.73 -8.90
C PHE A 340 -5.69 5.34 -9.59
N GLN A 341 -5.44 5.03 -10.87
CA GLN A 341 -4.26 5.51 -11.62
C GLN A 341 -2.92 5.05 -11.04
N PHE A 342 -2.87 3.89 -10.37
CA PHE A 342 -1.64 3.32 -9.79
C PHE A 342 -0.55 3.00 -10.81
N ALA A 343 -0.93 2.86 -12.08
CA ALA A 343 -0.05 2.73 -13.24
C ALA A 343 0.00 4.03 -14.07
N GLY A 344 -0.16 5.20 -13.43
CA GLY A 344 -0.27 6.48 -14.12
C GLY A 344 -1.47 6.53 -15.08
N ALA A 345 -1.20 6.84 -16.35
CA ALA A 345 -2.24 6.97 -17.38
C ALA A 345 -2.69 5.63 -17.99
N SER A 346 -2.08 4.51 -17.57
CA SER A 346 -2.33 3.20 -18.15
C SER A 346 -3.60 2.53 -17.65
N SER A 347 -4.38 1.95 -18.56
CA SER A 347 -5.53 1.10 -18.26
C SER A 347 -5.16 -0.38 -18.38
N ILE A 348 -5.93 -1.25 -17.70
CA ILE A 348 -5.67 -2.69 -17.64
C ILE A 348 -6.86 -3.45 -18.23
N PHE A 349 -6.57 -4.42 -19.10
CA PHE A 349 -7.54 -5.35 -19.67
C PHE A 349 -7.15 -6.80 -19.28
N PRO A 350 -7.72 -7.35 -18.20
CA PRO A 350 -7.40 -8.70 -17.75
C PRO A 350 -8.14 -9.78 -18.56
N HIS A 351 -7.69 -11.02 -18.44
CA HIS A 351 -8.18 -12.20 -19.16
C HIS A 351 -8.15 -12.01 -20.67
N MET A 352 -7.01 -11.54 -21.18
CA MET A 352 -6.72 -11.48 -22.60
C MET A 352 -6.49 -12.89 -23.13
N ASP A 353 -7.04 -13.15 -24.30
CA ASP A 353 -6.77 -14.31 -25.13
C ASP A 353 -7.04 -13.93 -26.60
N ASP A 354 -6.77 -14.84 -27.52
CA ASP A 354 -6.76 -14.53 -28.95
C ASP A 354 -8.14 -14.15 -29.50
N GLN A 355 -9.25 -14.58 -28.84
CA GLN A 355 -10.61 -14.20 -29.28
C GLN A 355 -10.94 -12.73 -28.98
N TRP A 356 -10.17 -12.05 -28.12
CA TRP A 356 -10.39 -10.64 -27.79
C TRP A 356 -9.57 -9.66 -28.62
N GLU A 357 -8.67 -10.12 -29.50
CA GLU A 357 -7.76 -9.24 -30.26
C GLU A 357 -8.51 -8.19 -31.09
N ASP A 358 -9.51 -8.62 -31.88
CA ASP A 358 -10.29 -7.71 -32.72
C ASP A 358 -11.05 -6.68 -31.87
N LEU A 359 -11.63 -7.12 -30.76
CA LEU A 359 -12.37 -6.26 -29.82
C LEU A 359 -11.44 -5.20 -29.19
N VAL A 360 -10.26 -5.62 -28.72
CA VAL A 360 -9.28 -4.70 -28.12
C VAL A 360 -8.80 -3.68 -29.15
N ASN A 361 -8.53 -4.12 -30.39
CA ASN A 361 -8.10 -3.24 -31.48
C ASN A 361 -9.18 -2.19 -31.83
N GLU A 362 -10.44 -2.61 -31.92
CA GLU A 362 -11.59 -1.72 -32.11
C GLU A 362 -11.67 -0.68 -30.98
N LYS A 363 -11.73 -1.13 -29.72
CA LYS A 363 -11.95 -0.25 -28.56
C LYS A 363 -10.78 0.68 -28.28
N THR A 364 -9.55 0.25 -28.54
CA THR A 364 -8.36 1.10 -28.37
C THR A 364 -8.38 2.26 -29.38
N THR A 365 -8.88 2.03 -30.59
CA THR A 365 -9.04 3.07 -31.61
C THR A 365 -10.12 4.09 -31.21
N ASP A 366 -11.22 3.64 -30.61
CA ASP A 366 -12.36 4.48 -30.28
C ASP A 366 -12.18 5.34 -29.01
N LEU A 367 -11.53 4.80 -27.97
CA LEU A 367 -11.53 5.38 -26.62
C LEU A 367 -10.28 6.20 -26.27
N ALA A 368 -9.33 6.30 -27.21
CA ALA A 368 -8.09 7.07 -27.08
C ALA A 368 -7.39 6.86 -25.72
N PHE A 369 -7.06 5.61 -25.40
CA PHE A 369 -6.23 5.30 -24.22
C PHE A 369 -4.81 5.79 -24.44
N ASP A 370 -4.21 6.40 -23.40
CA ASP A 370 -2.79 6.75 -23.44
C ASP A 370 -1.91 5.50 -23.47
N SER A 371 -2.29 4.48 -22.69
CA SER A 371 -1.68 3.15 -22.69
C SER A 371 -2.66 2.10 -22.15
N LEU A 372 -2.58 0.89 -22.69
CA LEU A 372 -3.41 -0.24 -22.33
C LEU A 372 -2.52 -1.48 -22.16
N TYR A 373 -2.62 -2.15 -21.02
CA TYR A 373 -1.97 -3.44 -20.79
C TYR A 373 -3.02 -4.55 -20.80
N CYS A 374 -2.96 -5.40 -21.82
CA CYS A 374 -3.77 -6.60 -21.94
C CYS A 374 -3.03 -7.76 -21.27
N LEU A 375 -3.64 -8.37 -20.26
CA LEU A 375 -3.00 -9.42 -19.46
C LEU A 375 -3.68 -10.76 -19.71
N ARG A 376 -2.90 -11.76 -20.16
CA ARG A 376 -3.32 -13.16 -20.21
C ARG A 376 -3.47 -13.74 -18.79
N GLU A 377 -3.84 -15.02 -18.68
CA GLU A 377 -4.11 -15.63 -17.36
C GLU A 377 -2.82 -15.83 -16.54
N GLU A 378 -1.74 -16.17 -17.23
CA GLU A 378 -0.40 -16.43 -16.71
C GLU A 378 0.48 -15.18 -16.57
N GLU A 379 -0.01 -14.03 -17.04
CA GLU A 379 0.71 -12.76 -17.02
C GLU A 379 0.36 -11.92 -15.79
N VAL A 380 1.38 -11.23 -15.28
CA VAL A 380 1.26 -10.29 -14.16
C VAL A 380 1.92 -8.98 -14.54
N CYS A 381 1.19 -7.88 -14.32
CA CYS A 381 1.70 -6.53 -14.43
C CYS A 381 2.22 -6.08 -13.06
N CYS A 382 3.53 -5.95 -12.96
CA CYS A 382 4.24 -5.51 -11.77
C CYS A 382 4.57 -4.01 -11.88
N LEU A 383 4.20 -3.24 -10.87
CA LEU A 383 4.38 -1.80 -10.81
C LEU A 383 5.37 -1.43 -9.70
N THR A 384 6.32 -0.56 -10.01
CA THR A 384 7.23 0.05 -9.02
C THR A 384 7.18 1.56 -9.12
N GLY A 385 6.67 2.21 -8.06
CA GLY A 385 6.37 3.64 -8.07
C GLY A 385 7.60 4.53 -8.04
N ALA A 386 8.71 4.07 -7.45
CA ALA A 386 9.97 4.83 -7.39
C ALA A 386 10.56 5.07 -8.78
N ALA A 387 10.59 4.03 -9.61
CA ALA A 387 11.03 4.08 -11.00
C ALA A 387 9.92 4.48 -11.98
N GLN A 388 8.66 4.58 -11.52
CA GLN A 388 7.47 4.68 -12.39
C GLN A 388 7.50 3.64 -13.51
N LYS A 389 7.82 2.41 -13.12
CA LYS A 389 8.09 1.29 -14.04
C LYS A 389 6.95 0.29 -14.03
N ILE A 390 6.67 -0.26 -15.20
CA ILE A 390 5.70 -1.33 -15.43
C ILE A 390 6.42 -2.48 -16.13
N ASP A 391 6.42 -3.65 -15.51
CA ASP A 391 6.95 -4.89 -16.08
C ASP A 391 5.83 -5.92 -16.25
N ILE A 392 5.72 -6.52 -17.42
CA ILE A 392 4.83 -7.66 -17.65
C ILE A 392 5.65 -8.94 -17.52
N ILE A 393 5.31 -9.73 -16.50
CA ILE A 393 5.97 -11.00 -16.18
C ILE A 393 5.06 -12.12 -16.64
N GLN A 394 5.59 -13.05 -17.42
CA GLN A 394 4.89 -14.26 -17.84
C GLN A 394 5.50 -15.48 -17.14
N LYS A 395 4.67 -16.48 -16.83
CA LYS A 395 5.16 -17.79 -16.38
C LYS A 395 6.12 -18.38 -17.42
N ARG A 396 7.35 -18.72 -17.00
CA ARG A 396 8.28 -19.50 -17.83
C ARG A 396 7.80 -20.95 -17.91
N GLU A 397 7.75 -21.50 -19.13
CA GLU A 397 7.38 -22.90 -19.41
C GLU A 397 8.38 -23.92 -18.84
#